data_AF-A0A147KDR2-F1
#
_entry.id   AF-A0A147KDR2-F1
#
_cell.length_a   1.000
_cell.length_b   1.000
_cell.length_c   1.000
_cell.angle_alpha   90.00
_cell.angle_beta   90.00
_cell.angle_gamma   90.00
#
_symmetry.space_group_name_H-M   'P 1'
#
loop_
_entity.id
_entity.type
_entity.pdbx_description
1 polymer ?
#
loop_
_entity_poly.entity_id
_entity_poly.type
_entity_poly.pdbx_seq_one_letter_code
_entity_poly.pdbx_strand_id
1 'polypeptide(L)'
;MASPQVPQPSSEPRVREPQPREESIGQLVGEAMGDLQKLFHQEVELAKAELREEGAKAGKAAAMLAAAAVAGLLVLVLLSFALVYALANVMDAGWAALIVAALWAVAAAVLALLGRNRMREVSPKPEQTVETLKEDAQWARHPTR
;
A
#
# COMPACT_ATOMS: atom_id res chain seq x y z
N MET A 1 14.11 101.49 8.27
CA MET A 1 15.16 100.48 8.50
C MET A 1 14.46 99.13 8.61
N ALA A 2 14.74 98.23 7.68
CA ALA A 2 14.00 96.98 7.47
C ALA A 2 14.46 95.89 8.44
N SER A 3 13.52 95.15 9.04
CA SER A 3 13.79 93.97 9.86
C SER A 3 14.20 92.78 8.99
N PRO A 4 15.20 91.97 9.37
CA PRO A 4 15.61 90.79 8.63
C PRO A 4 14.60 89.63 8.83
N GLN A 5 14.10 89.06 7.73
CA GLN A 5 13.31 87.82 7.73
C GLN A 5 14.25 86.61 7.83
N VAL A 6 13.95 85.71 8.77
CA VAL A 6 14.63 84.41 8.93
C VAL A 6 14.09 83.42 7.90
N PRO A 7 14.92 82.73 7.10
CA PRO A 7 14.48 81.69 6.17
C PRO A 7 13.92 80.47 6.91
N GLN A 8 12.73 79.99 6.51
CA GLN A 8 12.16 78.73 7.02
C GLN A 8 12.78 77.52 6.29
N PRO A 9 13.14 76.43 6.98
CA PRO A 9 13.72 75.25 6.35
C PRO A 9 12.69 74.51 5.50
N SER A 10 13.11 74.15 4.30
CA SER A 10 12.39 73.33 3.32
C SER A 10 12.01 71.96 3.87
N SER A 11 10.73 71.61 3.74
CA SER A 11 10.16 70.32 4.12
C SER A 11 10.68 69.19 3.24
N GLU A 12 11.54 68.33 3.79
CA GLU A 12 11.94 67.08 3.15
C GLU A 12 10.75 66.09 3.06
N PRO A 13 10.64 65.30 1.98
CA PRO A 13 9.65 64.24 1.88
C PRO A 13 10.00 63.14 2.89
N ARG A 14 9.20 63.03 3.94
CA ARG A 14 9.31 61.97 4.95
C ARG A 14 9.15 60.61 4.25
N VAL A 15 10.23 59.84 4.14
CA VAL A 15 10.17 58.43 3.74
C VAL A 15 9.30 57.73 4.79
N ARG A 16 8.09 57.32 4.41
CA ARG A 16 7.26 56.44 5.26
C ARG A 16 7.97 55.09 5.31
N GLU A 17 8.65 54.82 6.41
CA GLU A 17 9.05 53.46 6.74
C GLU A 17 7.79 52.59 6.78
N PRO A 18 7.81 51.39 6.17
CA PRO A 18 6.69 50.47 6.24
C PRO A 18 6.51 50.09 7.71
N GLN A 19 5.39 50.53 8.31
CA GLN A 19 5.07 50.19 9.69
C GLN A 19 5.05 48.66 9.84
N PRO A 20 5.71 48.10 10.87
CA PRO A 20 5.60 46.69 11.19
C PRO A 20 4.12 46.40 11.46
N ARG A 21 3.48 45.64 10.57
CA ARG A 21 2.14 45.13 10.83
C ARG A 21 2.31 44.11 11.96
N GLU A 22 1.96 44.49 13.19
CA GLU A 22 1.80 43.53 14.27
C GLU A 22 0.73 42.53 13.82
N GLU A 23 1.15 41.33 13.42
CA GLU A 23 0.24 40.29 12.98
C GLU A 23 -0.71 39.97 14.13
N SER A 24 -2.01 40.05 13.86
CA SER A 24 -3.00 39.77 14.90
C SER A 24 -2.95 38.28 15.25
N ILE A 25 -3.18 37.92 16.53
CA ILE A 25 -3.23 36.53 16.99
C ILE A 25 -4.19 35.67 16.15
N GLY A 26 -5.27 36.26 15.62
CA GLY A 26 -6.20 35.56 14.72
C GLY A 26 -5.59 35.18 13.36
N GLN A 27 -4.60 35.93 12.88
CA GLN A 27 -3.90 35.67 11.62
C GLN A 27 -2.90 34.51 11.78
N LEU A 28 -2.17 34.48 12.89
CA LEU A 28 -1.25 33.39 13.25
C LEU A 28 -1.97 32.05 13.45
N VAL A 29 -3.15 32.06 14.09
CA VAL A 29 -3.99 30.86 14.24
C VAL A 29 -4.51 30.39 12.89
N GLY A 30 -4.93 31.32 12.02
CA GLY A 30 -5.37 30.99 10.66
C GLY A 30 -4.27 30.34 9.82
N GLU A 31 -3.04 30.84 9.92
CA GLU A 31 -1.87 30.30 9.24
C GLU A 31 -1.50 28.90 9.75
N ALA A 32 -1.47 28.70 11.07
CA ALA A 32 -1.20 27.40 11.68
C ALA A 32 -2.25 26.33 11.29
N MET A 33 -3.53 26.71 11.17
CA MET A 33 -4.58 25.81 10.68
C MET A 33 -4.43 25.49 9.19
N GLY A 34 -4.01 26.48 8.38
CA GLY A 34 -3.67 26.27 6.97
C GLY A 34 -2.51 25.29 6.79
N ASP A 35 -1.46 25.43 7.61
CA ASP A 35 -0.31 24.53 7.60
C ASP A 35 -0.68 23.11 8.04
N LEU A 36 -1.53 22.95 9.05
CA LEU A 36 -2.01 21.64 9.47
C LEU A 36 -2.84 20.95 8.39
N GLN A 37 -3.71 21.70 7.70
CA GLN A 37 -4.48 21.18 6.56
C GLN A 37 -3.54 20.74 5.40
N LYS A 38 -2.46 21.48 5.18
CA LYS A 38 -1.45 21.16 4.17
C LYS A 38 -0.67 19.90 4.53
N LEU A 39 -0.25 19.74 5.78
CA LEU A 39 0.40 18.53 6.29
C LEU A 39 -0.51 17.31 6.15
N PHE A 40 -1.79 17.43 6.52
CA PHE A 40 -2.74 16.34 6.37
C PHE A 40 -2.89 15.90 4.90
N HIS A 41 -2.98 16.86 3.96
CA HIS A 41 -3.00 16.54 2.54
C HIS A 41 -1.72 15.83 2.08
N GLN A 42 -0.55 16.27 2.56
CA GLN A 42 0.73 15.67 2.22
C GLN A 42 0.85 14.23 2.74
N GLU A 43 0.42 13.97 3.97
CA GLU A 43 0.44 12.62 4.55
C GLU A 43 -0.47 11.68 3.76
N VAL A 44 -1.64 12.16 3.34
CA VAL A 44 -2.56 11.41 2.48
C VAL A 44 -1.93 11.14 1.10
N GLU A 45 -1.27 12.12 0.49
CA GLU A 45 -0.58 11.92 -0.79
C GLU A 45 0.63 10.97 -0.67
N LEU A 46 1.36 11.04 0.44
CA LEU A 46 2.46 10.13 0.75
C LEU A 46 1.95 8.70 0.93
N ALA A 47 0.92 8.51 1.76
CA ALA A 47 0.28 7.21 1.96
C ALA A 47 -0.25 6.64 0.63
N LYS A 48 -0.87 7.46 -0.22
CA LYS A 48 -1.28 7.04 -1.58
C LYS A 48 -0.09 6.66 -2.45
N ALA A 49 1.03 7.38 -2.38
CA ALA A 49 2.23 7.07 -3.15
C ALA A 49 2.84 5.74 -2.70
N GLU A 50 2.99 5.52 -1.40
CA GLU A 50 3.50 4.28 -0.83
C GLU A 50 2.59 3.09 -1.15
N LEU A 51 1.27 3.24 -0.99
CA LEU A 51 0.31 2.20 -1.39
C LEU A 51 0.38 1.85 -2.88
N ARG A 52 0.64 2.83 -3.75
CA ARG A 52 0.84 2.58 -5.19
C ARG A 52 2.13 1.83 -5.46
N GLU A 53 3.22 2.22 -4.80
CA GLU A 53 4.51 1.57 -4.96
C GLU A 53 4.47 0.12 -4.46
N GLU A 54 3.95 -0.10 -3.25
CA GLU A 54 3.75 -1.43 -2.67
C GLU A 54 2.77 -2.26 -3.50
N GLY A 55 1.69 -1.64 -3.98
CA GLY A 55 0.75 -2.29 -4.90
C GLY A 55 1.41 -2.73 -6.22
N ALA A 56 2.30 -1.91 -6.78
CA ALA A 56 3.05 -2.26 -7.99
C ALA A 56 4.05 -3.39 -7.75
N LYS A 57 4.77 -3.36 -6.61
CA LYS A 57 5.69 -4.44 -6.21
C LYS A 57 4.94 -5.76 -6.03
N ALA A 58 3.84 -5.75 -5.28
CA ALA A 58 2.97 -6.90 -5.07
C ALA A 58 2.38 -7.41 -6.39
N GLY A 59 1.93 -6.50 -7.27
CA GLY A 59 1.40 -6.84 -8.59
C GLY A 59 2.45 -7.51 -9.48
N LYS A 60 3.69 -7.01 -9.50
CA LYS A 60 4.79 -7.62 -10.24
C LYS A 60 5.14 -9.01 -9.68
N ALA A 61 5.20 -9.16 -8.36
CA ALA A 61 5.45 -10.45 -7.73
C ALA A 61 4.35 -11.46 -8.06
N ALA A 62 3.08 -11.05 -7.99
CA ALA A 62 1.95 -11.88 -8.38
C ALA A 62 2.01 -12.30 -9.86
N ALA A 63 2.38 -11.37 -10.76
CA ALA A 63 2.56 -11.67 -12.18
C ALA A 63 3.69 -12.69 -12.42
N MET A 64 4.83 -12.53 -11.73
CA MET A 64 5.94 -13.49 -11.81
C MET A 64 5.55 -14.87 -11.29
N LEU A 65 4.83 -14.95 -10.17
CA LEU A 65 4.32 -16.22 -9.63
C LEU A 65 3.31 -16.87 -10.58
N ALA A 66 2.41 -16.09 -11.18
CA ALA A 66 1.47 -16.60 -12.18
C ALA A 66 2.19 -17.15 -13.41
N ALA A 67 3.19 -16.43 -13.93
CA ALA A 67 4.01 -16.89 -15.06
C ALA A 67 4.79 -18.17 -14.70
N ALA A 68 5.37 -18.24 -13.50
CA ALA A 68 6.04 -19.44 -13.00
C ALA A 68 5.08 -20.63 -12.87
N ALA A 69 3.84 -20.41 -12.41
CA ALA A 69 2.81 -21.45 -12.34
C ALA A 69 2.45 -21.99 -13.73
N VAL A 70 2.29 -21.12 -14.73
CA VAL A 70 2.04 -21.52 -16.12
C VAL A 70 3.21 -22.30 -16.70
N ALA A 71 4.44 -21.79 -16.53
CA ALA A 71 5.64 -22.48 -17.00
C ALA A 71 5.81 -23.85 -16.32
N GLY A 72 5.58 -23.92 -15.01
CA GLY A 72 5.58 -25.16 -14.24
C GLY A 72 4.54 -26.16 -14.76
N LEU A 73 3.32 -25.72 -15.06
CA LEU A 73 2.29 -26.57 -15.66
C LEU A 73 2.72 -27.14 -17.01
N LEU A 74 3.32 -26.33 -17.88
CA LEU A 74 3.85 -26.80 -19.17
C LEU A 74 4.94 -27.84 -18.99
N VAL A 75 5.87 -27.63 -18.05
CA VAL A 75 6.89 -28.63 -17.69
C VAL A 75 6.24 -29.94 -17.23
N LEU A 76 5.25 -29.89 -16.36
CA LEU A 76 4.54 -31.09 -15.89
C LEU A 76 3.83 -31.83 -17.03
N VAL A 77 3.21 -31.12 -17.96
CA VAL A 77 2.59 -31.71 -19.16
C VAL A 77 3.64 -32.40 -20.03
N LEU A 78 4.75 -31.72 -20.33
CA LEU A 78 5.83 -32.29 -21.13
C LEU A 78 6.48 -33.51 -20.45
N LEU A 79 6.70 -33.46 -19.14
CA LEU A 79 7.18 -34.59 -18.35
C LEU A 79 6.21 -35.76 -18.36
N SER A 80 4.91 -35.49 -18.34
CA SER A 80 3.88 -36.54 -18.43
C SER A 80 3.95 -37.25 -19.77
N PHE A 81 4.04 -36.51 -20.88
CA PHE A 81 4.24 -37.11 -22.20
C PHE A 81 5.56 -37.87 -22.27
N ALA A 82 6.66 -37.29 -21.80
CA ALA A 82 7.96 -37.95 -21.79
C ALA A 82 7.92 -39.27 -21.01
N LEU A 83 7.24 -39.30 -19.86
CA LEU A 83 7.09 -40.51 -19.06
C LEU A 83 6.23 -41.56 -19.77
N VAL A 84 5.11 -41.16 -20.38
CA VAL A 84 4.28 -42.08 -21.18
C VAL A 84 5.09 -42.67 -22.33
N TYR A 85 5.83 -41.86 -23.09
CA TYR A 85 6.67 -42.36 -24.17
C TYR A 85 7.81 -43.25 -23.67
N ALA A 86 8.43 -42.92 -22.54
CA ALA A 86 9.46 -43.74 -21.93
C ALA A 86 8.92 -45.13 -21.55
N LEU A 87 7.76 -45.20 -20.89
CA LEU A 87 7.10 -46.47 -20.56
C LEU A 87 6.64 -47.22 -21.81
N ALA A 88 6.15 -46.51 -22.83
CA ALA A 88 5.69 -47.11 -24.08
C ALA A 88 6.81 -47.84 -24.87
N ASN A 89 8.09 -47.63 -24.53
CA ASN A 89 9.19 -48.42 -25.10
C ASN A 89 9.22 -49.86 -24.57
N VAL A 90 8.57 -50.14 -23.44
CA VAL A 90 8.59 -51.46 -22.78
C VAL A 90 7.20 -52.06 -22.54
N MET A 91 6.13 -51.31 -22.82
CA MET A 91 4.73 -51.77 -22.71
C MET A 91 3.82 -51.05 -23.71
N ASP A 92 2.56 -51.48 -23.82
CA ASP A 92 1.56 -50.79 -24.64
C ASP A 92 1.30 -49.36 -24.13
N ALA A 93 1.12 -48.43 -25.08
CA ALA A 93 0.98 -47.00 -24.78
C ALA A 93 -0.27 -46.68 -23.94
N GLY A 94 -1.35 -47.46 -24.07
CA GLY A 94 -2.55 -47.30 -23.26
C GLY A 94 -2.29 -47.60 -21.78
N TRP A 95 -1.57 -48.69 -21.49
CA TRP A 95 -1.17 -49.03 -20.12
C TRP A 95 -0.18 -48.04 -19.54
N ALA A 96 0.78 -47.57 -20.34
CA ALA A 96 1.69 -46.49 -19.94
C ALA A 96 0.93 -45.22 -19.52
N ALA A 97 -0.04 -44.79 -20.34
CA ALA A 97 -0.88 -43.63 -20.04
C ALA A 97 -1.71 -43.82 -18.77
N LEU A 98 -2.28 -45.01 -18.54
CA LEU A 98 -3.04 -45.32 -17.32
C LEU A 98 -2.18 -45.25 -16.05
N ILE A 99 -0.93 -45.74 -16.12
CA ILE A 99 0.00 -45.66 -14.98
C ILE A 99 0.33 -44.19 -14.65
N VAL A 100 0.64 -43.38 -15.66
CA VAL A 100 0.93 -41.95 -15.44
C VAL A 100 -0.31 -41.19 -14.94
N ALA A 101 -1.50 -41.54 -15.44
CA ALA A 101 -2.75 -40.99 -14.93
C ALA A 101 -3.00 -41.36 -13.45
N ALA A 102 -2.73 -42.61 -13.07
CA ALA A 102 -2.84 -43.05 -11.68
C ALA A 102 -1.86 -42.30 -10.76
N LEU A 103 -0.62 -42.06 -11.22
CA LEU A 103 0.36 -41.25 -10.51
C LEU A 103 -0.17 -39.83 -10.24
N TRP A 104 -0.74 -39.18 -11.25
CA TRP A 104 -1.34 -37.85 -11.09
C TRP A 104 -2.58 -37.85 -10.20
N ALA A 105 -3.41 -38.89 -10.26
CA ALA A 105 -4.56 -39.04 -9.38
C ALA A 105 -4.14 -39.11 -7.89
N VAL A 106 -3.08 -39.87 -7.58
CA VAL A 106 -2.52 -39.94 -6.22
C VAL A 106 -1.96 -38.58 -5.79
N ALA A 107 -1.17 -37.92 -6.65
CA ALA A 107 -0.63 -36.59 -6.34
C ALA A 107 -1.75 -35.57 -6.08
N ALA A 108 -2.81 -35.57 -6.91
CA ALA A 108 -3.97 -34.70 -6.74
C ALA A 108 -4.72 -34.98 -5.44
N ALA A 109 -4.92 -36.26 -5.08
CA ALA A 109 -5.56 -36.63 -3.82
C ALA A 109 -4.77 -36.12 -2.60
N VAL A 110 -3.44 -36.29 -2.61
CA VAL A 110 -2.56 -35.78 -1.54
C VAL A 110 -2.64 -34.26 -1.44
N LEU A 111 -2.51 -33.55 -2.57
CA LEU A 111 -2.59 -32.08 -2.59
C LEU A 111 -3.96 -31.56 -2.12
N ALA A 112 -5.05 -32.22 -2.51
CA ALA A 112 -6.40 -31.87 -2.07
C ALA A 112 -6.56 -32.03 -0.55
N LEU A 113 -6.03 -33.11 0.03
CA LEU A 113 -6.06 -33.35 1.48
C LEU A 113 -5.22 -32.31 2.24
N LEU A 114 -3.99 -32.03 1.80
CA LEU A 114 -3.13 -31.02 2.41
C LEU A 114 -3.75 -29.62 2.31
N GLY A 115 -4.28 -29.27 1.14
CA GLY A 115 -4.95 -27.99 0.91
C GLY A 115 -6.18 -27.82 1.80
N ARG A 116 -7.00 -28.87 1.92
CA ARG A 116 -8.18 -28.88 2.80
C ARG A 116 -7.79 -28.68 4.27
N ASN A 117 -6.70 -29.30 4.72
CA ASN A 117 -6.24 -29.16 6.11
C ASN A 117 -5.76 -27.73 6.37
N ARG A 118 -4.91 -27.17 5.49
CA ARG A 118 -4.44 -25.79 5.63
C ARG A 118 -5.57 -24.76 5.61
N MET A 119 -6.57 -24.97 4.77
CA MET A 119 -7.72 -24.06 4.68
C MET A 119 -8.55 -24.01 5.97
N ARG A 120 -8.57 -25.10 6.75
CA ARG A 120 -9.24 -25.14 8.06
C ARG A 120 -8.54 -24.29 9.12
N GLU A 121 -7.25 -24.02 8.94
CA GLU A 121 -6.42 -23.25 9.87
C GLU A 121 -6.44 -21.74 9.56
N VAL A 122 -6.91 -21.34 8.38
CA VAL A 122 -7.01 -19.93 8.00
C VAL A 122 -8.26 -19.31 8.62
N SER A 123 -8.09 -18.42 9.61
CA SER A 123 -9.16 -17.53 10.06
C SER A 123 -9.22 -16.30 9.15
N PRO A 124 -10.32 -16.06 8.42
CA PRO A 124 -10.45 -14.92 7.52
C PRO A 124 -10.69 -13.58 8.23
N LYS A 125 -10.98 -13.59 9.54
CA LYS A 125 -11.12 -12.38 10.35
C LYS A 125 -9.82 -12.10 11.10
N PRO A 126 -9.23 -10.89 10.98
CA PRO A 126 -8.14 -10.47 11.85
C PRO A 126 -8.72 -10.17 13.24
N GLU A 127 -8.91 -11.21 14.04
CA GLU A 127 -9.62 -11.11 15.32
C GLU A 127 -8.99 -10.07 16.25
N GLN A 128 -7.65 -10.05 16.34
CA GLN A 128 -6.93 -9.06 17.14
C GLN A 128 -7.19 -7.62 16.67
N THR A 129 -7.12 -7.35 15.36
CA THR A 129 -7.38 -5.99 14.83
C THR A 129 -8.82 -5.55 15.11
N VAL A 130 -9.78 -6.47 14.96
CA VAL A 130 -11.19 -6.18 15.25
C VAL A 130 -11.42 -5.96 16.74
N GLU A 131 -10.71 -6.68 17.61
CA GLU A 131 -10.78 -6.53 19.06
C GLU A 131 -10.20 -5.20 19.52
N THR A 132 -9.00 -4.84 19.06
CA THR A 132 -8.37 -3.54 19.36
C THR A 132 -9.25 -2.36 18.92
N LEU A 133 -9.83 -2.41 17.71
CA LEU A 133 -10.75 -1.36 17.25
C LEU A 133 -12.03 -1.25 18.09
N LYS A 134 -12.50 -2.36 18.67
CA LYS A 134 -13.65 -2.34 19.59
C LYS A 134 -13.26 -1.74 20.94
N GLU A 135 -12.09 -2.08 21.46
CA GLU A 135 -11.57 -1.51 22.71
C GLU A 135 -11.37 0.01 22.58
N ASP A 136 -10.74 0.47 21.49
CA ASP A 136 -10.56 1.89 21.20
C ASP A 136 -11.90 2.63 21.10
N ALA A 137 -12.87 2.04 20.41
CA ALA A 137 -14.22 2.60 20.30
C ALA A 137 -14.97 2.60 21.64
N GLN A 138 -14.74 1.61 22.51
CA GLN A 138 -15.32 1.55 23.86
C GLN A 138 -14.70 2.60 24.79
N TRP A 139 -13.38 2.77 24.74
CA TRP A 139 -12.66 3.80 25.48
C TRP A 139 -13.12 5.21 25.10
N ALA A 140 -13.27 5.47 23.80
CA ALA A 140 -13.78 6.75 23.29
C ALA A 140 -15.23 7.07 23.75
N ARG A 141 -16.04 6.05 24.05
CA ARG A 141 -17.42 6.21 24.56
C ARG A 141 -17.49 6.41 26.08
N HIS A 142 -16.49 5.95 26.83
CA HIS A 142 -16.42 6.10 28.29
C HIS A 142 -15.06 6.65 28.71
N PRO A 143 -14.73 7.91 28.37
CA PRO A 143 -13.52 8.54 28.88
C PRO A 143 -13.68 8.67 30.39
N THR A 144 -13.02 7.80 31.14
CA THR A 144 -12.92 7.91 32.60
C THR A 144 -12.25 9.25 32.91
N ARG A 145 -13.00 10.16 33.55
CA ARG A 145 -12.51 11.44 34.07
C ARG A 145 -11.48 11.25 35.17
#